data_AF-A0A401ZP82-F1
#
_entry.id   AF-A0A401ZP82-F1
#
_cell.length_a   1.000
_cell.length_b   1.000
_cell.length_c   1.000
_cell.angle_alpha   90.00
_cell.angle_beta   90.00
_cell.angle_gamma   90.00
#
_symmetry.space_group_name_H-M   'P 1'
#
loop_
_entity.id
_entity.type
_entity.pdbx_description
1 polymer ?
#
loop_
_entity_poly.entity_id
_entity_poly.type
_entity_poly.pdbx_seq_one_letter_code
_entity_poly.pdbx_strand_id
1 'polypeptide(L)'
;MQTLPKTGVTIKQYGKFHVREVKMPAEQPPLEMLQISLEHNAADELFIGYIPTHNSDLPFVLQRIRFWILEQQSQLNQVEQWISDTFDSHTLEKLQELNSILKDRYDFVQQALQEIDHTDL
;
A
#
# COMPACT_ATOMS: atom_id res chain seq x y z
N MET A 1 8.85 -12.78 12.96
CA MET A 1 8.71 -11.44 12.36
C MET A 1 9.61 -11.39 11.14
N GLN A 2 9.06 -11.41 9.92
CA GLN A 2 9.86 -11.18 8.71
C GLN A 2 10.12 -9.68 8.61
N THR A 3 11.38 -9.28 8.70
CA THR A 3 11.83 -7.91 8.49
C THR A 3 11.57 -7.54 7.03
N LEU A 4 10.75 -6.51 6.80
CA LEU A 4 10.61 -5.91 5.46
C LEU A 4 12.01 -5.54 4.93
N PRO A 5 12.33 -5.87 3.67
CA PRO A 5 13.61 -5.49 3.09
C PRO A 5 13.77 -3.96 3.16
N LYS A 6 14.98 -3.49 3.50
CA LYS A 6 15.28 -2.05 3.56
C LYS A 6 15.02 -1.46 2.18
N THR A 7 14.16 -0.45 2.09
CA THR A 7 13.87 0.22 0.82
C THR A 7 15.14 0.85 0.25
N GLY A 8 15.31 0.67 -1.06
CA GLY A 8 16.39 1.23 -1.86
C GLY A 8 16.18 2.70 -2.21
N VAL A 9 16.90 3.18 -3.21
CA VAL A 9 16.75 4.53 -3.74
C VAL A 9 15.40 4.66 -4.47
N THR A 10 14.76 5.81 -4.36
CA THR A 10 13.60 6.16 -5.20
C THR A 10 14.06 6.32 -6.63
N ILE A 11 13.58 5.44 -7.52
CA ILE A 11 13.90 5.49 -8.95
C ILE A 11 12.89 6.32 -9.75
N LYS A 12 11.63 6.34 -9.29
CA LYS A 12 10.54 7.15 -9.87
C LYS A 12 9.58 7.59 -8.77
N GLN A 13 8.95 8.73 -8.98
CA GLN A 13 7.97 9.29 -8.08
C GLN A 13 6.78 9.83 -8.87
N TYR A 14 5.57 9.48 -8.44
CA TYR A 14 4.30 9.89 -9.04
C TYR A 14 3.43 10.48 -7.94
N GLY A 15 3.37 11.82 -7.87
CA GLY A 15 2.80 12.50 -6.70
C GLY A 15 3.50 12.06 -5.41
N LYS A 16 2.73 11.50 -4.48
CA LYS A 16 3.22 10.94 -3.21
C LYS A 16 3.65 9.46 -3.29
N PHE A 17 3.45 8.80 -4.43
CA PHE A 17 3.83 7.40 -4.61
C PHE A 17 5.28 7.28 -5.07
N HIS A 18 6.06 6.49 -4.34
CA HIS A 18 7.47 6.27 -4.60
C HIS A 18 7.66 4.86 -5.14
N VAL A 19 8.40 4.73 -6.23
CA VAL A 19 8.85 3.45 -6.78
C VAL A 19 10.33 3.29 -6.44
N ARG A 20 10.67 2.21 -5.73
CA ARG A 20 12.00 1.99 -5.15
C ARG A 20 12.55 0.63 -5.49
N GLU A 21 13.87 0.56 -5.57
CA GLU A 21 14.56 -0.73 -5.62
C GLU A 21 14.38 -1.48 -4.29
N VAL A 22 14.29 -2.80 -4.37
CA VAL A 22 14.31 -3.67 -3.19
C VAL A 22 15.77 -4.03 -2.92
N LYS A 23 16.34 -3.57 -1.79
CA LYS A 23 17.72 -3.96 -1.44
C LYS A 23 17.75 -5.40 -1.00
N MET A 24 18.49 -6.21 -1.77
CA MET A 24 18.87 -7.56 -1.37
C MET A 24 20.25 -7.55 -0.71
N PRO A 25 20.54 -8.50 0.19
CA PRO A 25 21.90 -8.77 0.63
C PRO A 25 22.82 -9.02 -0.57
N ALA A 26 24.08 -8.61 -0.49
CA ALA A 26 25.04 -8.69 -1.61
C ALA A 26 25.29 -10.12 -2.14
N GLU A 27 24.92 -11.13 -1.37
CA GLU A 27 25.08 -12.56 -1.71
C GLU A 27 23.88 -13.15 -2.48
N GLN A 28 22.81 -12.38 -2.69
CA GLN A 28 21.61 -12.83 -3.39
C GLN A 28 21.47 -12.17 -4.75
N PRO A 29 20.96 -12.90 -5.77
CA PRO A 29 20.68 -12.30 -7.07
C PRO A 29 19.68 -11.16 -6.91
N PRO A 30 19.80 -10.08 -7.72
CA PRO A 30 18.88 -8.97 -7.66
C PRO A 30 17.44 -9.46 -7.89
N LEU A 31 16.53 -9.04 -7.02
CA LEU A 31 15.11 -9.20 -7.29
C LEU A 31 14.78 -8.29 -8.46
N GLU A 32 14.22 -8.84 -9.53
CA GLU A 32 13.66 -8.07 -10.65
C GLU A 32 12.33 -7.41 -10.25
N MET A 33 12.26 -6.88 -9.03
CA MET A 33 11.08 -6.29 -8.41
C MET A 33 11.41 -4.91 -7.84
N LEU A 34 10.43 -4.03 -7.93
CA LEU A 34 10.41 -2.71 -7.32
C LEU A 34 9.30 -2.65 -6.30
N GLN A 35 9.51 -1.91 -5.23
CA GLN A 35 8.49 -1.61 -4.23
C GLN A 35 7.79 -0.31 -4.58
N ILE A 36 6.46 -0.30 -4.43
CA ILE A 36 5.63 0.90 -4.41
C ILE A 36 5.28 1.20 -2.96
N SER A 37 5.59 2.41 -2.52
CA SER A 37 5.10 2.96 -1.25
C SER A 37 4.43 4.31 -1.46
N LEU A 38 3.56 4.70 -0.53
CA LEU A 38 2.96 6.02 -0.45
C LEU A 38 3.57 6.76 0.73
N GLU A 39 4.06 7.98 0.48
CA GLU A 39 4.53 8.88 1.53
C GLU A 39 3.36 9.28 2.44
N HIS A 40 3.46 8.99 3.74
CA HIS A 40 2.44 9.33 4.73
C HIS A 40 2.91 10.47 5.66
N ASN A 41 4.14 10.37 6.19
CA ASN A 41 4.81 11.41 6.97
C ASN A 41 6.33 11.34 6.74
N ALA A 42 7.10 12.32 7.22
CA ALA A 42 8.55 12.45 6.97
C ALA A 42 9.43 11.23 7.35
N ALA A 43 8.89 10.27 8.09
CA ALA A 43 9.57 9.01 8.42
C ALA A 43 8.69 7.76 8.25
N ASP A 44 7.47 7.89 7.72
CA ASP A 44 6.51 6.79 7.62
C ASP A 44 5.94 6.66 6.20
N GLU A 45 5.92 5.42 5.74
CA GLU A 45 5.54 5.06 4.38
C GLU A 45 4.57 3.89 4.42
N LEU A 46 3.47 4.04 3.69
CA LEU A 46 2.52 2.96 3.50
C LEU A 46 2.97 2.08 2.34
N PHE A 47 3.21 0.80 2.62
CA PHE A 47 3.50 -0.19 1.60
C PHE A 47 2.26 -0.50 0.75
N ILE A 48 2.38 -0.37 -0.58
CA ILE A 48 1.32 -0.68 -1.53
C ILE A 48 1.54 -2.05 -2.18
N GLY A 49 2.77 -2.35 -2.58
CA GLY A 49 3.04 -3.62 -3.24
C GLY A 49 4.37 -3.67 -3.97
N TYR A 50 4.58 -4.78 -4.69
CA TYR A 50 5.70 -4.93 -5.60
C TYR A 50 5.22 -4.98 -7.05
N ILE A 51 6.10 -4.57 -7.96
CA ILE A 51 5.94 -4.68 -9.42
C ILE A 51 7.26 -5.14 -10.05
N PRO A 52 7.26 -5.77 -11.23
CA PRO A 52 8.50 -6.06 -11.94
C PRO A 52 9.30 -4.80 -12.29
N THR A 53 10.63 -4.90 -12.38
CA THR A 53 11.52 -3.75 -12.71
C THR A 53 11.19 -3.07 -14.03
N HIS A 54 10.76 -3.84 -15.03
CA HIS A 54 10.34 -3.32 -16.33
C HIS A 54 8.98 -2.60 -16.31
N ASN A 55 8.22 -2.71 -15.21
CA ASN A 55 6.89 -2.12 -15.05
C ASN A 55 6.91 -0.85 -14.19
N SER A 56 8.03 -0.12 -14.17
CA SER A 56 8.17 1.09 -13.36
C SER A 56 7.37 2.30 -13.85
N ASP A 57 6.80 2.24 -15.06
CA ASP A 57 6.05 3.35 -15.65
C ASP A 57 4.65 3.52 -15.04
N LEU A 58 4.17 4.77 -15.11
CA LEU A 58 2.94 5.22 -14.46
C LEU A 58 1.72 4.29 -14.70
N PRO A 59 1.42 3.82 -15.92
CA PRO A 59 0.25 2.97 -16.14
C PRO A 59 0.27 1.67 -15.30
N PHE A 60 1.44 1.04 -15.14
CA PHE A 60 1.59 -0.19 -14.37
C PHE A 60 1.56 0.08 -12.86
N VAL A 61 2.12 1.22 -12.44
CA VAL A 61 2.05 1.68 -11.05
C VAL A 61 0.62 1.97 -10.65
N LEU A 62 -0.13 2.73 -11.46
CA LEU A 62 -1.55 3.01 -11.26
C LEU A 62 -2.37 1.71 -11.22
N GLN A 63 -2.08 0.76 -12.11
CA GLN A 63 -2.73 -0.55 -12.09
C GLN A 63 -2.51 -1.26 -10.75
N ARG A 64 -1.28 -1.30 -10.23
CA ARG A 64 -1.00 -1.93 -8.93
C ARG A 64 -1.69 -1.23 -7.76
N ILE A 65 -1.71 0.11 -7.77
CA ILE A 65 -2.41 0.91 -6.75
C ILE A 65 -3.92 0.61 -6.78
N ARG A 66 -4.53 0.59 -7.97
CA ARG A 66 -5.96 0.26 -8.14
C ARG A 66 -6.28 -1.16 -7.65
N PHE A 67 -5.41 -2.13 -7.91
CA PHE A 67 -5.56 -3.46 -7.31
C PHE A 67 -5.47 -3.44 -5.79
N TRP A 68 -4.54 -2.68 -5.22
CA TRP A 68 -4.43 -2.54 -3.76
C TRP A 68 -5.70 -1.95 -3.14
N ILE A 69 -6.31 -0.94 -3.79
CA ILE A 69 -7.58 -0.35 -3.36
C ILE A 69 -8.70 -1.40 -3.33
N LEU A 70 -8.80 -2.24 -4.36
CA LEU A 70 -9.78 -3.32 -4.40
C LEU A 70 -9.53 -4.38 -3.30
N GLU A 71 -8.26 -4.73 -3.06
CA GLU A 71 -7.87 -5.64 -1.98
C GLU A 71 -8.26 -5.08 -0.60
N GLN A 72 -8.00 -3.79 -0.36
CA GLN A 72 -8.38 -3.12 0.90
C GLN A 72 -9.89 -3.02 1.08
N GLN A 73 -10.64 -2.71 0.01
CA GLN A 73 -12.10 -2.66 0.08
C GLN A 73 -12.69 -4.04 0.45
N SER A 74 -12.14 -5.12 -0.11
CA SER A 74 -12.52 -6.48 0.26
C SER A 74 -12.24 -6.77 1.74
N GLN A 75 -11.09 -6.35 2.25
CA GLN A 75 -10.74 -6.49 3.67
C GLN A 75 -11.67 -5.70 4.59
N LEU A 76 -11.99 -4.45 4.24
CA LEU A 76 -12.97 -3.62 4.97
C LEU A 76 -14.32 -4.32 5.06
N ASN A 77 -14.85 -4.80 3.93
CA ASN A 77 -16.13 -5.52 3.91
C ASN A 77 -16.10 -6.79 4.80
N GLN A 78 -14.99 -7.52 4.83
CA GLN A 78 -14.84 -8.69 5.70
C GLN A 78 -14.83 -8.31 7.19
N VAL A 79 -14.12 -7.24 7.54
CA VAL A 79 -14.06 -6.76 8.93
C VAL A 79 -15.43 -6.23 9.38
N GLU A 80 -16.14 -5.50 8.52
CA GLU A 80 -17.51 -5.05 8.78
C GLU A 80 -18.47 -6.22 9.03
N GLN A 81 -18.35 -7.30 8.25
CA GLN A 81 -19.12 -8.51 8.49
C GLN A 81 -18.80 -9.13 9.85
N TRP A 82 -17.52 -9.24 10.23
CA TRP A 82 -17.12 -9.76 11.54
C TRP A 82 -17.59 -8.90 12.71
N ILE A 83 -17.62 -7.57 12.53
CA ILE A 83 -18.19 -6.63 13.50
C ILE A 83 -19.68 -6.92 13.71
N SER A 84 -20.42 -7.19 12.63
CA SER A 84 -21.85 -7.52 12.70
C SER A 84 -22.12 -8.87 13.36
N ASP A 85 -21.20 -9.83 13.20
CA ASP A 85 -21.40 -11.21 13.64
C ASP A 85 -20.84 -11.49 15.06
N THR A 86 -20.04 -10.58 15.62
CA THR A 86 -19.44 -10.76 16.95
C THR A 86 -20.36 -10.27 18.07
N PHE A 87 -20.41 -11.03 19.16
CA PHE A 87 -21.15 -10.68 20.38
C PHE A 87 -20.23 -10.44 21.59
N ASP A 88 -18.92 -10.67 21.43
CA ASP A 88 -17.91 -10.39 22.45
C ASP A 88 -17.46 -8.93 22.36
N SER A 89 -17.68 -8.16 23.42
CA SER A 89 -17.43 -6.71 23.42
C SER A 89 -15.95 -6.35 23.23
N HIS A 90 -15.04 -7.13 23.78
CA HIS A 90 -13.61 -6.89 23.63
C HIS A 90 -13.12 -7.20 22.21
N THR A 91 -13.63 -8.26 21.58
CA THR A 91 -13.35 -8.56 20.17
C THR A 91 -13.97 -7.51 19.26
N LEU A 92 -15.17 -7.03 19.57
CA LEU A 92 -15.83 -5.95 18.83
C LEU A 92 -14.98 -4.66 18.81
N GLU A 93 -14.48 -4.22 19.97
CA GLU A 93 -13.61 -3.06 20.08
C GLU A 93 -12.36 -3.19 19.19
N LYS A 94 -11.70 -4.35 19.21
CA LYS A 94 -10.52 -4.62 18.37
C LYS A 94 -10.83 -4.63 16.88
N LEU A 95 -11.98 -5.19 16.48
CA LEU A 95 -12.40 -5.19 15.09
C LEU A 95 -12.74 -3.78 14.61
N GLN A 96 -13.36 -2.96 15.45
CA GLN A 96 -13.63 -1.55 15.16
C GLN A 96 -12.33 -0.74 15.00
N GLU A 97 -11.35 -0.96 15.88
CA GLU A 97 -10.02 -0.35 15.77
C GLU A 97 -9.33 -0.75 14.45
N LEU A 98 -9.33 -2.05 14.12
CA LEU A 98 -8.80 -2.55 12.86
C LEU A 98 -9.51 -1.91 11.66
N ASN A 99 -10.84 -1.83 11.69
CA ASN A 99 -11.63 -1.24 10.61
C ASN A 99 -11.27 0.24 10.40
N SER A 100 -11.11 1.00 11.48
CA SER A 100 -10.68 2.40 11.42
C SER A 100 -9.31 2.53 10.75
N ILE A 101 -8.33 1.72 11.17
CA ILE A 101 -6.97 1.74 10.60
C ILE A 101 -6.99 1.41 9.11
N LEU A 102 -7.75 0.39 8.70
CA LEU A 102 -7.87 0.02 7.29
C LEU A 102 -8.56 1.12 6.49
N LYS A 103 -9.59 1.75 7.05
CA LYS A 103 -10.34 2.83 6.40
C LYS A 103 -9.47 4.07 6.20
N ASP A 104 -8.73 4.48 7.22
CA ASP A 104 -7.82 5.63 7.13
C ASP A 104 -6.77 5.42 6.03
N ARG A 105 -6.20 4.20 5.95
CA ARG A 105 -5.23 3.85 4.90
C ARG A 105 -5.87 3.83 3.51
N TYR A 106 -7.07 3.26 3.39
CA TYR A 106 -7.82 3.21 2.14
C TYR A 106 -8.11 4.61 1.62
N ASP A 107 -8.68 5.48 2.46
CA ASP A 107 -9.04 6.85 2.13
C ASP A 107 -7.78 7.65 1.76
N PHE A 108 -6.67 7.45 2.49
CA PHE A 108 -5.40 8.12 2.20
C PHE A 108 -4.82 7.76 0.82
N VAL A 109 -4.81 6.47 0.47
CA VAL A 109 -4.33 6.02 -0.85
C VAL A 109 -5.26 6.48 -1.96
N GLN A 110 -6.57 6.43 -1.74
CA GLN A 110 -7.55 6.87 -2.72
C GLN A 110 -7.41 8.38 -3.01
N GLN A 111 -7.22 9.20 -1.98
CA GLN A 111 -6.98 10.63 -2.15
C GLN A 111 -5.69 10.89 -2.95
N ALA A 112 -4.58 10.22 -2.58
CA ALA A 112 -3.32 10.37 -3.30
C ALA A 112 -3.42 9.92 -4.77
N LEU A 113 -4.21 8.88 -5.06
CA LEU A 113 -4.45 8.42 -6.42
C LEU A 113 -5.23 9.46 -7.24
N GLN A 114 -6.25 10.08 -6.64
CA GLN A 114 -7.02 11.14 -7.29
C GLN A 114 -6.13 12.35 -7.63
N GLU A 115 -5.19 12.73 -6.75
CA GLU A 115 -4.24 13.82 -7.02
C GLU A 115 -3.41 13.57 -8.30
N ILE A 116 -3.03 12.31 -8.58
CA ILE A 116 -2.32 11.98 -9.82
C ILE A 116 -3.25 12.07 -11.04
N ASP A 117 -4.43 11.44 -10.97
CA ASP A 117 -5.37 11.39 -12.10
C ASP A 117 -5.85 12.80 -12.52
N HIS A 118 -5.82 13.80 -11.62
CA HIS A 118 -6.18 15.20 -11.92
C HIS A 118 -5.01 16.06 -12.44
N THR A 119 -3.77 15.58 -12.34
CA THR A 119 -2.58 16.34 -12.78
C THR A 119 -2.28 16.11 -14.28
N ASP A 120 -2.89 15.10 -14.90
CA ASP A 120 -2.74 14.76 -16.32
C ASP A 120 -3.81 15.42 -17.24
N LEU A 121 -4.47 16.50 -16.79
CA LEU A 121 -5.37 17.38 -17.56
C LEU A 121 -4.79 18.79 -17.72
#